data_AF-A0A3M9LYF4-F1
#
_entry.id   AF-A0A3M9LYF4-F1
#
_cell.length_a   1.000
_cell.length_b   1.000
_cell.length_c   1.000
_cell.angle_alpha   90.00
_cell.angle_beta   90.00
_cell.angle_gamma   90.00
#
_symmetry.space_group_name_H-M   'P 1'
#
loop_
_entity.id
_entity.type
_entity.pdbx_description
1 polymer ?
#
loop_
_entity_poly.entity_id
_entity_poly.type
_entity_poly.pdbx_seq_one_letter_code
_entity_poly.pdbx_strand_id
1 'polypeptide(L)'
;MESATRQSGLADAAVSLLSELVSIDSVNPTLVDGAAGEAAIAAHLRARLDRAGFATAIVDAGDEVTRPSLVAVGRDRTRRLASYSTVTWTPSAWPVWRSRSPRASTAIGSTRAAPPT
;
A
#
# COMPACT_ATOMS: atom_id res chain seq x y z
N MET A 1 -23.38 -29.78 0.76
CA MET A 1 -23.17 -29.57 2.21
C MET A 1 -21.79 -28.98 2.49
N GLU A 2 -20.69 -29.56 1.97
CA GLU A 2 -19.31 -29.09 2.18
C GLU A 2 -19.05 -27.62 1.78
N SER A 3 -19.63 -27.15 0.66
CA SER A 3 -19.48 -25.75 0.22
C SER A 3 -20.11 -24.73 1.18
N ALA A 4 -21.21 -25.09 1.85
CA ALA A 4 -21.86 -24.22 2.82
C ALA A 4 -21.02 -24.10 4.10
N THR A 5 -20.43 -25.21 4.58
CA THR A 5 -19.52 -25.20 5.74
C THR A 5 -18.26 -24.36 5.46
N ARG A 6 -17.70 -24.43 4.24
CA ARG A 6 -16.58 -23.55 3.88
C ARG A 6 -16.98 -22.08 3.82
N GLN A 7 -18.20 -21.78 3.33
CA GLN A 7 -18.71 -20.41 3.29
C GLN A 7 -18.91 -19.84 4.70
N SER A 8 -19.47 -20.62 5.63
CA SER A 8 -19.60 -20.23 7.03
C SER A 8 -18.24 -19.99 7.68
N GLY A 9 -17.26 -20.88 7.49
CA GLY A 9 -15.92 -20.68 8.03
C GLY A 9 -15.21 -19.43 7.49
N LEU A 10 -15.44 -19.07 6.22
CA LEU A 10 -14.92 -17.82 5.66
C LEU A 10 -15.61 -16.58 6.27
N ALA A 11 -16.93 -16.65 6.47
CA ALA A 11 -17.69 -15.58 7.11
C ALA A 11 -17.21 -15.34 8.55
N ASP A 12 -17.03 -16.42 9.32
CA ASP A 12 -16.54 -16.33 10.70
C ASP A 12 -15.12 -15.74 10.76
N ALA A 13 -14.24 -16.14 9.83
CA ALA A 13 -12.89 -15.58 9.74
C ALA A 13 -12.90 -14.09 9.37
N ALA A 14 -13.81 -13.66 8.48
CA ALA A 14 -13.96 -12.26 8.11
C ALA A 14 -14.48 -11.41 9.28
N VAL A 15 -15.47 -11.91 10.02
CA VAL A 15 -15.99 -11.24 11.22
C VAL A 15 -14.91 -11.13 12.29
N SER A 16 -14.17 -12.21 12.56
CA SER A 16 -13.05 -12.17 13.52
C SER A 16 -12.01 -11.13 13.13
N LEU A 17 -11.61 -11.09 11.86
CA LEU A 17 -10.65 -10.08 11.37
C LEU A 17 -11.23 -8.67 11.50
N LEU A 18 -12.50 -8.44 11.14
CA LEU A 18 -13.13 -7.13 11.28
C LEU A 18 -13.15 -6.68 12.74
N SER A 19 -13.50 -7.56 13.69
CA SER A 19 -13.48 -7.25 15.11
C SER A 19 -12.08 -6.87 15.60
N GLU A 20 -11.04 -7.58 15.16
CA GLU A 20 -9.64 -7.20 15.44
C GLU A 20 -9.34 -5.79 14.91
N LEU A 21 -9.70 -5.49 13.66
CA LEU A 21 -9.40 -4.21 13.02
C LEU A 21 -10.17 -3.03 13.64
N VAL A 22 -11.45 -3.21 13.99
CA VAL A 22 -12.26 -2.16 14.64
C VAL A 22 -11.78 -1.88 16.06
N SER A 23 -11.16 -2.85 16.72
CA SER A 23 -10.55 -2.63 18.04
C SER A 23 -9.30 -1.76 17.99
N ILE A 24 -8.72 -1.57 16.80
CA ILE A 24 -7.58 -0.66 16.58
C ILE A 24 -8.16 0.73 16.29
N ASP A 25 -7.82 1.69 17.14
CA ASP A 25 -8.13 3.11 16.90
C ASP A 25 -7.31 3.63 15.71
N SER A 26 -7.86 3.46 14.50
CA SER A 26 -7.20 3.77 13.23
C SER A 26 -7.95 4.89 12.50
N VAL A 27 -8.27 5.97 13.22
CA VAL A 27 -8.93 7.14 12.63
C VAL A 27 -7.89 7.98 11.87
N ASN A 28 -8.24 8.39 10.64
CA ASN A 28 -7.38 9.21 9.78
C ASN A 28 -7.15 10.61 10.41
N PRO A 29 -5.90 11.01 10.66
CA PRO A 29 -5.57 12.31 11.27
C PRO A 29 -5.96 13.52 10.41
N THR A 30 -6.15 13.36 9.10
CA THR A 30 -6.65 14.46 8.24
C THR A 30 -8.14 14.73 8.41
N LEU A 31 -8.87 13.80 9.05
CA LEU A 31 -10.31 13.92 9.29
C LEU A 31 -10.58 14.32 10.74
N VAL A 32 -9.73 13.88 11.67
CA VAL A 32 -9.84 14.18 13.10
C VAL A 32 -8.45 14.55 13.60
N ASP A 33 -8.28 15.83 13.99
CA ASP A 33 -7.03 16.33 14.53
C ASP A 33 -6.60 15.53 15.76
N GLY A 34 -5.35 15.06 15.75
CA GLY A 34 -4.78 14.29 16.86
C GLY A 34 -5.20 12.81 16.90
N ALA A 35 -5.92 12.30 15.89
CA ALA A 35 -6.21 10.88 15.78
C ALA A 35 -4.93 10.03 15.61
N ALA A 36 -5.00 8.76 16.03
CA ALA A 36 -3.84 7.87 16.07
C ALA A 36 -3.32 7.41 14.69
N GLY A 37 -4.16 7.48 13.65
CA GLY A 37 -3.80 7.12 12.28
C GLY A 37 -3.63 5.62 12.01
N GLU A 38 -3.19 5.30 10.81
CA GLU A 38 -3.28 3.95 10.25
C GLU A 38 -2.04 3.07 10.48
N ALA A 39 -1.04 3.56 11.22
CA ALA A 39 0.22 2.83 11.44
C ALA A 39 -0.01 1.50 12.20
N ALA A 40 -0.85 1.52 13.24
CA ALA A 40 -1.12 0.35 14.07
C ALA A 40 -1.85 -0.75 13.29
N ILE A 41 -2.84 -0.38 12.47
CA ILE A 41 -3.58 -1.34 11.65
C ILE A 41 -2.70 -1.96 10.56
N ALA A 42 -1.80 -1.17 9.96
CA ALA A 42 -0.82 -1.66 8.99
C ALA A 42 0.16 -2.67 9.64
N ALA A 43 0.64 -2.39 10.85
CA ALA A 43 1.49 -3.31 11.60
C ALA A 43 0.77 -4.63 11.97
N HIS A 44 -0.49 -4.55 12.41
CA HIS A 44 -1.31 -5.73 12.73
C HIS A 44 -1.50 -6.64 11.52
N LEU A 45 -1.92 -6.06 10.40
CA LEU A 45 -2.11 -6.79 9.14
C LEU A 45 -0.81 -7.38 8.61
N ARG A 46 0.30 -6.66 8.72
CA ARG A 46 1.63 -7.15 8.35
C ARG A 46 1.98 -8.40 9.14
N ALA A 47 1.87 -8.37 10.47
CA ALA A 47 2.16 -9.52 11.33
C ALA A 47 1.26 -10.73 11.01
N ARG A 48 -0.01 -10.49 10.65
CA ARG A 48 -0.93 -11.54 10.20
C ARG A 48 -0.48 -12.16 8.87
N LEU A 49 -0.12 -11.34 7.89
CA LEU A 49 0.28 -11.78 6.56
C LEU A 49 1.66 -12.46 6.56
N ASP A 50 2.60 -11.97 7.37
CA ASP A 50 3.91 -12.61 7.59
C ASP A 50 3.73 -14.02 8.15
N ARG A 51 2.88 -14.19 9.17
CA ARG A 51 2.53 -15.53 9.72
C ARG A 51 1.85 -16.43 8.70
N ALA A 52 1.11 -15.86 7.75
CA ALA A 52 0.50 -16.59 6.64
C ALA A 52 1.49 -16.90 5.50
N GLY A 53 2.75 -16.48 5.61
CA GLY A 53 3.82 -16.80 4.66
C GLY A 53 3.90 -15.87 3.44
N PHE A 54 3.30 -14.69 3.52
CA PHE A 54 3.46 -13.64 2.50
C PHE A 54 4.79 -12.91 2.68
N ALA A 55 5.36 -12.41 1.60
CA ALA A 55 6.40 -11.38 1.67
C ALA A 55 5.72 -10.02 1.78
N THR A 56 5.97 -9.29 2.87
CA THR A 56 5.28 -8.01 3.16
C THR A 56 6.22 -6.81 3.16
N ALA A 57 5.62 -5.65 2.91
CA ALA A 57 6.29 -4.38 2.73
C ALA A 57 5.37 -3.23 3.17
N ILE A 58 5.85 -2.31 4.02
CA ILE A 58 5.18 -1.04 4.27
C ILE A 58 5.83 0.02 3.38
N VAL A 59 5.00 0.77 2.66
CA VAL A 59 5.42 1.85 1.76
C VAL A 59 4.81 3.15 2.28
N ASP A 60 5.67 4.09 2.63
CA ASP A 60 5.26 5.43 3.02
C ASP A 60 5.06 6.30 1.77
N ALA A 61 3.99 7.11 1.76
CA ALA A 61 3.67 7.99 0.64
C ALA A 61 4.55 9.26 0.59
N GLY A 62 5.35 9.52 1.63
CA GLY A 62 6.29 10.64 1.70
C GLY A 62 5.65 12.01 1.94
N ASP A 63 4.36 12.05 2.31
CA ASP A 63 3.60 13.22 2.70
C ASP A 63 3.70 13.52 4.21
N GLU A 64 3.37 14.77 4.59
CA GLU A 64 3.41 15.25 5.98
C GLU A 64 2.47 14.45 6.91
N VAL A 65 1.40 13.89 6.35
CA VAL A 65 0.50 12.97 7.05
C VAL A 65 0.78 11.57 6.54
N THR A 66 1.55 10.77 7.30
CA THR A 66 1.96 9.44 6.88
C THR A 66 0.76 8.54 6.58
N ARG A 67 0.55 8.19 5.31
CA ARG A 67 -0.46 7.20 4.87
C ARG A 67 0.21 5.90 4.45
N PRO A 68 0.49 4.97 5.39
CA PRO A 68 1.25 3.77 5.08
C PRO A 68 0.41 2.83 4.19
N SER A 69 1.03 2.35 3.12
CA SER A 69 0.47 1.27 2.31
C SER A 69 1.14 -0.05 2.67
N LEU A 70 0.36 -1.08 3.01
CA LEU A 70 0.85 -2.44 3.18
C LEU A 70 0.71 -3.23 1.88
N VAL A 71 1.83 -3.68 1.32
CA VAL A 71 1.89 -4.55 0.16
C VAL A 71 2.27 -5.96 0.62
N ALA A 72 1.55 -6.97 0.12
CA ALA A 72 1.82 -8.37 0.43
C ALA A 72 1.81 -9.22 -0.85
N VAL A 73 2.86 -9.99 -1.05
CA VAL A 73 3.03 -10.88 -2.19
C VAL A 73 2.97 -12.32 -1.70
N GLY A 74 1.97 -13.06 -2.17
CA GLY A 74 1.87 -14.49 -1.91
C GLY A 74 2.94 -15.25 -2.68
N ARG A 75 3.34 -16.43 -2.18
CA ARG A 75 4.18 -17.35 -2.96
C ARG A 75 3.50 -17.68 -4.28
N ASP A 76 4.29 -17.81 -5.32
CA ASP A 76 3.83 -18.04 -6.69
C ASP A 76 2.73 -19.12 -6.75
N ARG A 77 1.52 -18.73 -7.15
CA ARG A 77 0.45 -19.66 -7.53
C ARG A 77 0.38 -19.68 -9.05
N THR A 78 1.46 -20.11 -9.70
CA THR A 78 1.52 -20.36 -11.14
C THR A 78 0.42 -21.34 -11.58
N ARG A 79 -0.72 -20.78 -12.02
CA ARG A 79 -1.70 -21.28 -13.01
C ARG A 79 -2.85 -20.26 -12.97
N ARG A 80 -3.14 -19.45 -13.99
CA ARG A 80 -3.05 -19.69 -15.43
C ARG A 80 -3.28 -18.36 -16.13
N LEU A 81 -2.23 -17.63 -16.47
CA LEU A 81 -2.17 -16.79 -17.68
C LEU A 81 -0.72 -16.79 -18.12
N ALA A 82 -0.43 -17.61 -19.14
CA ALA A 82 0.79 -17.50 -19.90
C ALA A 82 0.94 -16.04 -20.40
N SER A 83 2.18 -15.57 -20.39
CA SER A 83 2.62 -14.24 -20.85
C SER A 83 2.40 -13.10 -19.86
N TYR A 84 3.17 -13.06 -18.78
CA TYR A 84 3.97 -11.86 -18.47
C TYR A 84 5.27 -12.31 -17.76
N SER A 85 6.35 -11.63 -18.10
CA SER A 85 7.74 -11.86 -17.71
C SER A 85 7.94 -12.15 -16.22
N THR A 86 8.79 -13.13 -15.93
CA THR A 86 9.25 -13.50 -14.59
C THR A 86 9.88 -12.30 -13.89
N VAL A 87 9.22 -11.76 -12.87
CA VAL A 87 9.83 -10.76 -11.99
C VAL A 87 10.68 -11.53 -10.97
N THR A 88 12.00 -11.51 -11.13
CA THR A 88 12.92 -12.03 -10.10
C THR A 88 12.95 -11.05 -8.93
N TRP A 89 12.44 -11.50 -7.77
CA TRP A 89 12.42 -10.73 -6.54
C TRP A 89 13.69 -10.97 -5.73
N THR A 90 14.46 -9.91 -5.50
CA THR A 90 15.55 -9.89 -4.52
C THR A 90 15.11 -9.09 -3.30
N PRO A 91 15.18 -9.63 -2.07
CA PRO A 91 14.74 -8.96 -0.84
C PRO A 91 15.40 -7.59 -0.59
N SER A 92 16.57 -7.34 -1.19
CA SER A 92 17.36 -6.11 -1.05
C SER A 92 17.13 -5.08 -2.15
N ALA A 93 16.37 -5.39 -3.20
CA ALA A 93 16.11 -4.47 -4.30
C ALA A 93 14.61 -4.24 -4.45
N TRP A 94 14.08 -3.34 -3.61
CA TRP A 94 12.75 -2.80 -3.82
C TRP A 94 12.69 -2.17 -5.21
N PRO A 95 11.69 -2.49 -6.05
CA PRO A 95 11.49 -1.74 -7.28
C PRO A 95 11.14 -0.31 -6.88
N VAL A 96 12.04 0.63 -7.19
CA VAL A 96 11.74 2.06 -7.14
C VAL A 96 10.58 2.28 -8.11
N TRP A 97 9.36 2.34 -7.57
CA TRP A 97 8.19 2.82 -8.29
C TRP A 97 8.42 4.31 -8.55
N ARG A 98 9.09 4.64 -9.66
CA ARG A 98 9.13 6.02 -10.15
C ARG A 98 7.72 6.35 -10.60
N SER A 99 7.02 7.17 -9.82
CA SER A 99 5.86 7.90 -10.34
C SER A 99 6.34 8.64 -11.58
N ARG A 100 5.90 8.19 -12.77
CA ARG A 100 5.92 9.09 -13.94
C ARG A 100 4.79 10.08 -13.70
N SER A 101 5.07 11.14 -12.97
CA SER A 101 4.31 12.38 -13.12
C SER A 101 4.46 12.82 -14.58
N PRO A 102 3.37 13.06 -15.33
CA PRO A 102 3.47 13.87 -16.54
C PRO A 102 3.85 15.29 -16.09
N ARG A 103 5.07 15.72 -16.43
CA ARG A 103 5.52 17.12 -16.21
C ARG A 103 4.65 18.08 -17.02
N ALA A 104 4.36 19.24 -16.43
CA ALA A 104 4.39 20.52 -17.14
C ALA A 104 4.72 21.67 -16.17
N SER A 105 5.99 21.80 -15.79
CA SER A 105 6.54 23.10 -15.39
C SER A 105 7.25 23.68 -16.60
N THR A 106 6.57 24.57 -17.32
CA THR A 106 7.22 25.45 -18.29
C THR A 106 7.88 26.58 -17.52
N ALA A 107 9.18 26.47 -17.27
CA ALA A 107 10.01 27.62 -16.96
C ALA A 107 10.22 28.41 -18.26
N ILE A 108 9.60 29.59 -18.38
CA ILE A 108 9.96 30.59 -19.39
C ILE A 108 10.81 31.64 -18.68
N GLY A 109 12.13 31.46 -18.72
CA GLY A 109 13.06 32.56 -18.62
C GLY A 109 13.21 33.18 -20.00
N SER A 110 12.83 34.44 -20.17
CA SER A 110 13.23 35.23 -21.33
C SER A 110 13.62 36.63 -20.86
N THR A 111 14.92 36.88 -20.95
CA THR A 111 15.59 38.15 -20.72
C THR A 111 15.05 39.21 -21.67
N ARG A 112 14.63 40.38 -21.17
CA ARG A 112 14.39 41.55 -22.02
C ARG A 112 15.21 42.73 -21.50
N ALA A 113 16.10 43.18 -22.39
CA ALA A 113 17.03 44.29 -22.20
C ALA A 113 16.31 45.64 -22.02
N ALA A 114 16.99 46.55 -21.33
CA ALA A 114 16.59 47.95 -21.11
C ALA A 114 16.66 48.78 -22.41
N PRO A 115 15.82 49.83 -22.56
CA PRO A 115 15.85 50.71 -23.73
C PRO A 115 17.00 51.75 -23.62
N PRO A 116 17.61 52.17 -24.74
CA PRO A 116 18.46 53.35 -24.74
C PRO A 116 17.59 54.64 -24.74
N THR A 117 18.15 55.68 -24.13
CA THR A 117 17.68 57.07 -24.02
C THR A 117 17.58 57.78 -25.36
#